data_AF-A0A8E2DKT9-F1
#
_entry.id   AF-A0A8E2DKT9-F1
#
_cell.length_a   1.000
_cell.length_b   1.000
_cell.length_c   1.000
_cell.angle_alpha   90.00
_cell.angle_beta   90.00
_cell.angle_gamma   90.00
#
_symmetry.space_group_name_H-M   'P 1'
#
loop_
_entity.id
_entity.type
_entity.pdbx_description
1 polymer ?
#
loop_
_entity_poly.entity_id
_entity_poly.type
_entity_poly.pdbx_seq_one_letter_code
_entity_poly.pdbx_strand_id
1 'polypeptide(L)'
;MAPACLLSLPTELLVEILISLDFGDVLRCQAVCKQLDDVVRSTALLQYKIELATSGLTDGPPDATLPLSDRRGCVKDYQRAFEIPSWCCKKEIQMSEVSSDAMPIHVEYRGNLFMRAYEEGRNTMDTIAALAFGAWDGLEKFDTVEVTHIMSDDEEVKTNNWKLHFGRMFDYWAIDPAQDLLVCWGGRQLTHPDDSLGRGSFRLSVFSITHGAPVLDHEFLWLTPSGAGNMRSRLIEVHIMGDLLGAMAISSGGTRVEVMLVDWKRRRTVAALHSFRTVASS
;
A
#
# COMPACT_ATOMS: atom_id res chain seq x y z
N MET A 1 -9.77 -15.79 -49.47
CA MET A 1 -9.16 -16.29 -48.23
C MET A 1 -10.25 -16.35 -47.18
N ALA A 2 -10.58 -17.53 -46.65
CA ALA A 2 -11.50 -17.61 -45.53
C ALA A 2 -10.85 -16.94 -44.30
N PRO A 3 -11.59 -16.17 -43.48
CA PRO A 3 -11.04 -15.59 -42.26
C PRO A 3 -10.57 -16.72 -41.34
N ALA A 4 -9.35 -16.62 -40.82
CA ALA A 4 -8.85 -17.54 -39.82
C ALA A 4 -9.74 -17.42 -38.56
N CYS A 5 -10.27 -18.55 -38.10
CA CYS A 5 -11.15 -18.59 -36.93
C CYS A 5 -10.33 -18.92 -35.69
N LEU A 6 -10.33 -18.04 -34.68
CA LEU A 6 -9.65 -18.28 -33.40
C LEU A 6 -10.04 -19.64 -32.79
N LEU A 7 -11.33 -19.99 -32.87
CA LEU A 7 -11.89 -21.23 -32.30
C LEU A 7 -11.50 -22.51 -33.06
N SER A 8 -10.83 -22.36 -34.22
CA SER A 8 -10.28 -23.50 -34.99
C SER A 8 -8.87 -23.89 -34.56
N LEU A 9 -8.25 -23.12 -33.65
CA LEU A 9 -6.94 -23.45 -33.09
C LEU A 9 -7.05 -24.66 -32.13
N PRO A 10 -6.00 -25.50 -32.04
CA PRO A 10 -5.85 -26.49 -30.98
C PRO A 10 -5.98 -25.88 -29.58
N THR A 11 -6.51 -26.66 -28.63
CA THR A 11 -6.74 -26.22 -27.26
C THR A 11 -5.47 -25.71 -26.58
N GLU A 12 -4.32 -26.30 -26.87
CA GLU A 12 -3.02 -25.91 -26.33
C GLU A 12 -2.67 -24.47 -26.71
N LEU A 13 -2.91 -24.08 -27.98
CA LEU A 13 -2.69 -22.71 -28.44
C LEU A 13 -3.71 -21.73 -27.85
N LEU A 14 -4.97 -22.17 -27.67
CA LEU A 14 -5.96 -21.37 -26.97
C LEU A 14 -5.53 -21.10 -25.52
N VAL A 15 -5.02 -22.11 -24.82
CA VAL A 15 -4.49 -21.96 -23.45
C VAL A 15 -3.30 -21.00 -23.42
N GLU A 16 -2.36 -21.12 -24.36
CA GLU A 16 -1.18 -20.25 -24.44
C GLU A 16 -1.55 -18.78 -24.74
N ILE A 17 -2.56 -18.56 -25.58
CA ILE A 17 -3.12 -17.22 -25.81
C ILE A 17 -3.77 -16.70 -24.53
N LEU A 18 -4.65 -17.49 -23.91
CA LEU A 18 -5.41 -17.06 -22.72
C LEU A 18 -4.51 -16.83 -21.51
N ILE A 19 -3.46 -17.64 -21.31
CA ILE A 19 -2.55 -17.46 -20.17
C ILE A 19 -1.71 -16.19 -20.29
N SER A 20 -1.54 -15.67 -21.51
CA SER A 20 -0.84 -14.40 -21.79
C SER A 20 -1.71 -13.17 -21.52
N LEU A 21 -3.04 -13.31 -21.40
CA LEU A 21 -3.97 -12.22 -21.08
C LEU A 21 -4.02 -11.94 -19.58
N ASP A 22 -4.44 -10.74 -19.16
CA ASP A 22 -4.76 -10.51 -17.75
C ASP A 22 -5.98 -11.35 -17.30
N PHE A 23 -6.14 -11.57 -15.99
CA PHE A 23 -7.23 -12.42 -15.51
C PHE A 23 -8.62 -11.85 -15.85
N GLY A 24 -8.76 -10.52 -15.94
CA GLY A 24 -10.02 -9.86 -16.27
C GLY A 24 -10.43 -10.13 -17.71
N ASP A 25 -9.48 -10.11 -18.64
CA ASP A 25 -9.65 -10.47 -20.04
C ASP A 25 -9.97 -11.96 -20.20
N VAL A 26 -9.32 -12.85 -19.43
CA VAL A 26 -9.69 -14.27 -19.41
C VAL A 26 -11.15 -14.46 -18.99
N LEU A 27 -11.62 -13.78 -17.94
CA LEU A 27 -13.01 -13.82 -17.51
C LEU A 27 -13.97 -13.27 -18.58
N ARG A 28 -13.58 -12.21 -19.30
CA ARG A 28 -14.35 -11.70 -20.45
C ARG A 28 -14.42 -12.74 -21.57
N CYS A 29 -13.33 -13.43 -21.88
CA CYS A 29 -13.30 -14.50 -22.87
C CYS A 29 -14.26 -15.64 -22.53
N GLN A 30 -14.42 -16.01 -21.25
CA GLN A 30 -15.44 -16.99 -20.83
C GLN A 30 -16.86 -16.56 -21.20
N ALA A 31 -17.15 -15.26 -21.12
CA ALA A 31 -18.47 -14.72 -21.46
C ALA A 31 -18.73 -14.62 -22.97
N VAL A 32 -17.71 -14.81 -23.82
CA VAL A 32 -17.84 -14.70 -25.29
C VAL A 32 -18.52 -15.94 -25.88
N CYS A 33 -18.05 -17.14 -25.56
CA CYS A 33 -18.62 -18.39 -26.08
C CYS A 33 -18.33 -19.61 -25.18
N LYS A 34 -19.13 -20.67 -25.35
CA LYS A 34 -19.03 -21.91 -24.58
C LYS A 34 -17.66 -22.60 -24.71
N GLN A 35 -17.07 -22.61 -25.91
CA GLN A 35 -15.78 -23.25 -26.13
C GLN A 35 -14.66 -22.58 -25.31
N LEU A 36 -14.65 -21.24 -25.24
CA LEU A 36 -13.67 -20.53 -24.41
C LEU A 36 -13.96 -20.72 -22.91
N ASP A 37 -15.22 -20.72 -22.49
CA ASP A 37 -15.59 -21.06 -21.12
C ASP A 37 -15.12 -22.47 -20.72
N ASP A 38 -15.34 -23.45 -21.59
CA ASP A 38 -14.91 -24.83 -21.40
C ASP A 38 -13.39 -24.95 -21.28
N VAL A 39 -12.63 -24.27 -22.15
CA VAL A 39 -11.16 -24.23 -22.09
C VAL A 39 -10.68 -23.62 -20.77
N VAL A 40 -11.24 -22.48 -20.36
CA VAL A 40 -10.85 -21.81 -19.11
C VAL A 40 -11.18 -22.69 -17.91
N ARG A 41 -12.36 -23.30 -17.85
CA ARG A 41 -12.81 -24.15 -16.74
C ARG A 41 -12.05 -25.47 -16.62
N SER A 42 -11.70 -26.08 -17.76
CA SER A 42 -11.01 -27.38 -17.80
C SER A 42 -9.49 -27.26 -17.59
N THR A 43 -8.91 -26.07 -17.81
CA THR A 43 -7.46 -25.87 -17.72
C THR A 43 -7.05 -25.45 -16.30
N ALA A 44 -6.32 -26.32 -15.60
CA ALA A 44 -5.86 -26.05 -14.23
C ALA A 44 -5.02 -24.76 -14.10
N LEU A 45 -4.20 -24.44 -15.10
CA LEU A 45 -3.34 -23.26 -15.10
C LEU A 45 -4.13 -21.95 -15.19
N LEU A 46 -5.17 -21.91 -16.04
CA LEU A 46 -6.06 -20.75 -16.15
C LEU A 46 -6.91 -20.59 -14.88
N GLN A 47 -7.41 -21.69 -14.33
CA GLN A 47 -8.12 -21.67 -13.04
C GLN A 47 -7.22 -21.15 -11.91
N TYR A 48 -5.98 -21.63 -11.84
CA TYR A 48 -5.02 -21.17 -10.84
C TYR A 48 -4.72 -19.66 -10.98
N LYS A 49 -4.55 -19.16 -12.21
CA LYS A 49 -4.36 -17.72 -12.47
C LYS A 49 -5.53 -16.89 -11.97
N ILE A 50 -6.76 -17.35 -12.21
CA ILE A 50 -7.98 -16.68 -11.72
C ILE A 50 -8.03 -16.72 -10.19
N GLU A 51 -7.80 -17.89 -9.58
CA GLU A 51 -7.84 -18.07 -8.12
C GLU A 51 -6.81 -17.18 -7.41
N LEU A 52 -5.57 -17.11 -7.92
CA LEU A 52 -4.54 -16.17 -7.44
C LEU A 52 -5.04 -14.72 -7.47
N ALA A 53 -5.53 -14.27 -8.63
CA ALA A 53 -5.99 -12.90 -8.80
C ALA A 53 -7.18 -12.56 -7.89
N THR A 54 -8.14 -13.47 -7.75
CA THR A 54 -9.30 -13.27 -6.87
C THR A 54 -8.94 -13.23 -5.39
N SER A 55 -7.84 -13.88 -5.01
CA SER A 55 -7.31 -13.86 -3.64
C SER A 55 -6.32 -12.74 -3.38
N GLY A 56 -6.01 -11.89 -4.37
CA GLY A 56 -4.96 -10.88 -4.24
C GLY A 56 -3.56 -11.47 -4.06
N LEU A 57 -3.35 -12.73 -4.46
CA LEU A 57 -2.07 -13.41 -4.38
C LEU A 57 -1.31 -13.25 -5.70
N THR A 58 0.01 -13.12 -5.60
CA THR A 58 0.90 -13.12 -6.78
C THR A 58 1.53 -14.48 -6.91
N ASP A 59 1.78 -14.90 -8.15
CA ASP A 59 2.53 -16.13 -8.37
C ASP A 59 3.95 -16.01 -7.82
N GLY A 60 4.44 -17.09 -7.22
CA GLY A 60 5.78 -17.14 -6.65
C GLY A 60 6.88 -17.12 -7.72
N PRO A 61 8.14 -17.04 -7.29
CA PRO A 61 9.29 -17.15 -8.19
C PRO A 61 9.23 -18.41 -9.07
N PRO A 62 9.67 -18.34 -10.34
CA PRO A 62 9.56 -19.45 -11.30
C PRO A 62 10.42 -20.67 -10.93
N ASP A 63 11.38 -20.52 -10.01
CA ASP A 63 12.20 -21.56 -9.42
C ASP A 63 11.50 -22.33 -8.27
N ALA A 64 10.30 -21.92 -7.87
CA ALA A 64 9.50 -22.66 -6.90
C ALA A 64 9.12 -24.05 -7.46
N THR A 65 9.62 -25.11 -6.81
CA THR A 65 9.47 -26.51 -7.26
C THR A 65 8.11 -27.13 -6.97
N LEU A 66 7.13 -26.36 -6.47
CA LEU A 66 5.83 -26.89 -6.12
C LEU A 66 4.99 -27.19 -7.38
N PRO A 67 4.45 -28.42 -7.51
CA PRO A 67 3.49 -28.76 -8.56
C PRO A 67 2.30 -27.80 -8.58
N LEU A 68 1.72 -27.56 -9.77
CA LEU A 68 0.56 -26.68 -9.94
C LEU A 68 -0.64 -27.11 -9.07
N SER A 69 -0.83 -28.42 -8.85
CA SER A 69 -1.88 -28.94 -7.97
C SER A 69 -1.72 -28.44 -6.53
N ASP A 70 -0.49 -28.44 -6.04
CA ASP A 70 -0.16 -28.13 -4.64
C ASP A 70 -0.23 -26.63 -4.45
N ARG A 71 0.30 -25.86 -5.41
CA ARG A 71 0.16 -24.39 -5.46
C ARG A 71 -1.30 -23.96 -5.42
N ARG A 72 -2.15 -24.62 -6.20
CA ARG A 72 -3.60 -24.38 -6.21
C ARG A 72 -4.25 -24.80 -4.89
N GLY A 73 -3.78 -25.89 -4.28
CA GLY A 73 -4.14 -26.29 -2.92
C GLY A 73 -3.87 -25.18 -1.91
N CYS A 74 -2.67 -24.61 -1.92
CA CYS A 74 -2.29 -23.50 -1.05
C CYS A 74 -3.21 -22.28 -1.19
N VAL A 75 -3.61 -21.92 -2.41
CA VAL A 75 -4.56 -20.81 -2.63
C VAL A 75 -5.92 -21.10 -2.01
N LYS A 76 -6.42 -22.34 -2.13
CA LYS A 76 -7.70 -22.74 -1.53
C LYS A 76 -7.65 -22.79 -0.02
N ASP A 77 -6.54 -23.28 0.54
CA ASP A 77 -6.34 -23.31 1.98
C ASP A 77 -6.23 -21.89 2.54
N TYR A 78 -5.55 -20.99 1.82
CA TYR A 78 -5.55 -19.56 2.12
C TYR A 78 -6.97 -18.98 2.13
N GLN A 79 -7.74 -19.18 1.07
CA GLN A 79 -9.14 -18.70 0.99
C GLN A 79 -9.99 -19.23 2.16
N ARG A 80 -9.90 -20.53 2.45
CA ARG A 80 -10.65 -21.18 3.53
C ARG A 80 -10.28 -20.61 4.90
N ALA A 81 -9.00 -20.31 5.14
CA ALA A 81 -8.55 -19.76 6.41
C ALA A 81 -9.18 -18.38 6.72
N PHE A 82 -9.54 -17.60 5.69
CA PHE A 82 -10.27 -16.34 5.86
C PHE A 82 -11.78 -16.53 5.99
N GLU A 83 -12.36 -17.53 5.31
CA GLU A 83 -13.79 -17.83 5.43
C GLU A 83 -14.14 -18.41 6.82
N ILE A 84 -13.29 -19.29 7.34
CA ILE A 84 -13.48 -19.99 8.60
C ILE A 84 -12.17 -19.91 9.40
N PRO A 85 -11.91 -18.80 10.12
CA PRO A 85 -10.67 -18.63 10.85
C PRO A 85 -10.57 -19.64 11.99
N SER A 86 -9.57 -20.53 11.90
CA SER A 86 -9.21 -21.47 12.95
C SER A 86 -8.00 -20.95 13.73
N TRP A 87 -8.21 -20.67 15.02
CA TRP A 87 -7.14 -20.23 15.91
C TRP A 87 -6.38 -21.44 16.45
N CYS A 88 -5.23 -21.76 15.87
CA CYS A 88 -4.42 -22.92 16.26
C CYS A 88 -3.50 -22.63 17.45
N CYS A 89 -3.07 -21.37 17.62
CA CYS A 89 -2.16 -20.96 18.67
C CYS A 89 -2.51 -19.58 19.23
N LYS A 90 -2.13 -19.35 20.49
CA LYS A 90 -2.10 -18.02 21.10
C LYS A 90 -0.70 -17.83 21.69
N LYS A 91 0.05 -16.89 21.15
CA LYS A 91 1.40 -16.57 21.64
C LYS A 91 1.49 -15.07 21.90
N GLU A 92 2.05 -14.73 23.05
CA GLU A 92 2.39 -13.35 23.38
C GLU A 92 3.75 -13.05 22.75
N ILE A 93 3.81 -12.00 21.94
CA ILE A 93 5.02 -11.57 21.27
C ILE A 93 5.63 -10.44 22.10
N GLN A 94 6.80 -10.70 22.69
CA GLN A 94 7.58 -9.63 23.29
C GLN A 94 8.22 -8.82 22.18
N MET A 95 7.81 -7.56 22.09
CA MET A 95 8.47 -6.59 21.21
C MET A 95 9.84 -6.27 21.79
N SER A 96 10.81 -5.99 20.93
CA SER A 96 12.08 -5.39 21.33
C SER A 96 11.82 -4.21 22.25
N GLU A 97 12.59 -4.07 23.33
CA GLU A 97 12.58 -2.83 24.09
C GLU A 97 13.01 -1.74 23.11
N VAL A 98 12.09 -0.81 22.82
CA VAL A 98 12.54 0.50 22.35
C VAL A 98 13.46 0.99 23.46
N SER A 99 14.62 1.56 23.11
CA SER A 99 15.46 2.26 24.10
C SER A 99 14.53 3.00 25.04
N SER A 100 14.67 2.80 26.35
CA SER A 100 13.70 3.16 27.42
C SER A 100 13.09 4.56 27.33
N ASP A 101 13.68 5.40 26.49
CA ASP A 101 13.41 6.80 26.32
C ASP A 101 12.60 7.16 25.06
N ALA A 102 12.27 6.20 24.17
CA ALA A 102 11.49 6.48 22.96
C ALA A 102 10.05 5.93 23.06
N MET A 103 9.08 6.85 23.01
CA MET A 103 7.65 6.53 23.00
C MET A 103 7.18 6.41 21.54
N PRO A 104 6.56 5.27 21.14
CA PRO A 104 6.00 5.15 19.80
C PRO A 104 4.86 6.16 19.61
N ILE A 105 4.92 6.88 18.51
CA ILE A 105 3.99 7.95 18.16
C ILE A 105 2.90 7.40 17.25
N HIS A 106 3.30 6.53 16.31
CA HIS A 106 2.39 5.84 15.40
C HIS A 106 2.63 4.34 15.47
N VAL A 107 1.55 3.56 15.40
CA VAL A 107 1.59 2.10 15.35
C VAL A 107 0.63 1.65 14.27
N GLU A 108 1.07 0.73 13.41
CA GLU A 108 0.23 0.12 12.39
C GLU A 108 0.48 -1.40 12.35
N TYR A 109 -0.60 -2.15 12.13
CA TYR A 109 -0.55 -3.60 11.89
C TYR A 109 -1.22 -3.90 10.55
N ARG A 110 -0.45 -4.42 9.59
CA ARG A 110 -0.92 -4.75 8.23
C ARG A 110 -0.35 -6.08 7.79
N GLY A 111 -1.24 -6.99 7.40
CA GLY A 111 -0.86 -8.35 7.03
C GLY A 111 -0.19 -9.04 8.21
N ASN A 112 1.10 -9.30 8.07
CA ASN A 112 1.95 -9.93 9.07
C ASN A 112 3.08 -9.02 9.56
N LEU A 113 2.97 -7.71 9.29
CA LEU A 113 3.89 -6.69 9.78
C LEU A 113 3.22 -5.90 10.90
N PHE A 114 3.90 -5.84 12.04
CA PHE A 114 3.65 -4.87 13.08
C PHE A 114 4.74 -3.80 12.98
N MET A 115 4.35 -2.54 12.85
CA MET A 115 5.29 -1.45 12.66
C MET A 115 5.01 -0.34 13.66
N ARG A 116 6.08 0.28 14.18
CA ARG A 116 5.99 1.42 15.09
C ARG A 116 6.95 2.52 14.66
N ALA A 117 6.48 3.76 14.68
CA ALA A 117 7.26 4.93 14.31
C ALA A 117 7.52 5.81 15.53
N TYR A 118 8.75 6.30 15.68
CA TYR A 118 9.18 7.17 16.77
C TYR A 118 10.28 8.13 16.32
N GLU A 119 10.51 9.18 17.11
CA GLU A 119 11.71 10.01 16.98
C GLU A 119 12.84 9.39 17.82
N GLU A 120 13.92 8.99 17.17
CA GLU A 120 15.07 8.40 17.84
C GLU A 120 15.84 9.47 18.64
N GLY A 121 16.07 9.21 19.92
CA GLY A 121 16.73 10.15 20.83
C GLY A 121 15.84 11.25 21.41
N ARG A 122 14.54 11.27 21.08
CA ARG A 122 13.57 12.14 21.78
C ARG A 122 13.50 11.73 23.26
N ASN A 123 13.48 12.71 24.16
CA ASN A 123 13.34 12.45 25.59
C ASN A 123 11.88 12.10 25.95
N THR A 124 11.65 10.96 26.61
CA THR A 124 10.31 10.58 27.12
C THR A 124 9.67 11.68 27.96
N MET A 125 10.44 12.40 28.77
CA MET A 125 9.90 13.44 29.65
C MET A 125 9.36 14.63 28.86
N ASP A 126 10.01 15.00 27.74
CA ASP A 126 9.49 16.04 26.86
C ASP A 126 8.18 15.61 26.20
N THR A 127 8.09 14.32 25.86
CA THR A 127 6.87 13.71 25.30
C THR A 127 5.73 13.69 26.31
N ILE A 128 6.00 13.26 27.54
CA ILE A 128 5.03 13.25 28.65
C ILE A 128 4.58 14.68 28.98
N ALA A 129 5.50 15.63 29.04
CA ALA A 129 5.17 17.03 29.29
C ALA A 129 4.26 17.58 28.18
N ALA A 130 4.60 17.35 26.92
CA ALA A 130 3.78 17.78 25.80
C ALA A 130 2.37 17.16 25.81
N LEU A 131 2.25 15.87 26.17
CA LEU A 131 0.95 15.21 26.40
C LEU A 131 0.17 15.86 27.57
N ALA A 132 0.82 16.10 28.70
CA ALA A 132 0.20 16.65 29.91
C ALA A 132 -0.27 18.09 29.73
N PHE A 133 0.43 18.88 28.91
CA PHE A 133 0.15 20.30 28.70
C PHE A 133 -0.57 20.59 27.37
N GLY A 134 -0.99 19.55 26.63
CA GLY A 134 -1.74 19.70 25.38
C GLY A 134 -0.95 20.34 24.24
N ALA A 135 0.39 20.27 24.28
CA ALA A 135 1.27 20.76 23.24
C ALA A 135 1.48 19.68 22.16
N TRP A 136 0.39 19.34 21.44
CA TRP A 136 0.38 18.29 20.42
C TRP A 136 1.20 18.63 19.16
N ASP A 137 1.52 19.90 18.95
CA ASP A 137 2.26 20.35 17.77
C ASP A 137 3.69 19.79 17.75
N GLY A 138 3.95 18.88 16.80
CA GLY A 138 5.26 18.23 16.60
C GLY A 138 5.43 16.90 17.30
N LEU A 139 4.50 16.51 18.18
CA LEU A 139 4.52 15.18 18.81
C LEU A 139 4.29 14.05 17.80
N GLU A 140 3.66 14.34 16.67
CA GLU A 140 3.36 13.39 15.59
C GLU A 140 4.58 13.04 14.73
N LYS A 141 5.75 13.64 14.99
CA LYS A 141 6.92 13.49 14.12
C LYS A 141 7.78 12.28 14.44
N PHE A 142 8.21 11.56 13.41
CA PHE A 142 9.11 10.42 13.52
C PHE A 142 10.23 10.47 12.46
N ASP A 143 11.36 9.85 12.74
CA ASP A 143 12.48 9.64 11.80
C ASP A 143 12.95 8.18 11.76
N THR A 144 12.47 7.37 12.69
CA THR A 144 12.76 5.94 12.77
C THR A 144 11.46 5.15 12.76
N VAL A 145 11.43 4.09 11.94
CA VAL A 145 10.37 3.08 11.90
C VAL A 145 10.98 1.73 12.24
N GLU A 146 10.43 1.06 13.22
CA GLU A 146 10.79 -0.31 13.55
C GLU A 146 9.73 -1.26 13.03
N VAL A 147 10.19 -2.32 12.37
CA VAL A 147 9.37 -3.30 11.70
C VAL A 147 9.56 -4.65 12.37
N THR A 148 8.46 -5.24 12.81
CA THR A 148 8.37 -6.60 13.34
C THR A 148 7.56 -7.44 12.37
N HIS A 149 8.24 -8.30 11.63
CA HIS A 149 7.62 -9.29 10.76
C HIS A 149 7.29 -10.54 11.57
N ILE A 150 5.99 -10.81 11.72
CA ILE A 150 5.44 -11.92 12.48
C ILE A 150 5.18 -13.06 11.51
N MET A 151 5.92 -14.15 11.65
CA MET A 151 5.73 -15.36 10.86
C MET A 151 5.18 -16.43 11.79
N SER A 152 4.13 -17.14 11.37
CA SER A 152 3.68 -18.34 12.07
C SER A 152 3.90 -19.52 11.14
N ASP A 153 4.61 -20.52 11.63
CA ASP A 153 4.44 -21.89 11.14
C ASP A 153 3.47 -22.63 12.08
N ASP A 154 3.15 -23.90 11.77
CA ASP A 154 2.17 -24.69 12.52
C ASP A 154 2.54 -24.91 14.00
N GLU A 155 3.81 -24.75 14.38
CA GLU A 155 4.31 -25.06 15.72
C GLU A 155 4.89 -23.83 16.46
N GLU A 156 5.33 -22.80 15.75
CA GLU A 156 6.05 -21.67 16.32
C GLU A 156 5.75 -20.32 15.62
N VAL A 157 5.43 -19.30 16.42
CA VAL A 157 5.51 -17.90 15.97
C VAL A 157 6.95 -17.42 16.07
N LYS A 158 7.52 -17.04 14.94
CA LYS A 158 8.85 -16.43 14.77
C LYS A 158 8.68 -14.95 14.47
N THR A 159 9.66 -14.14 14.89
CA THR A 159 9.68 -12.72 14.56
C THR A 159 11.03 -12.31 14.00
N ASN A 160 11.00 -11.47 12.96
CA ASN A 160 12.18 -10.78 12.44
C ASN A 160 12.00 -9.29 12.67
N ASN A 161 13.00 -8.64 13.25
CA ASN A 161 12.95 -7.22 13.59
C ASN A 161 14.05 -6.46 12.86
N TRP A 162 13.72 -5.31 12.29
CA TRP A 162 14.69 -4.38 11.73
C TRP A 162 14.22 -2.93 11.90
N LYS A 163 15.15 -1.99 11.71
CA LYS A 163 14.90 -0.56 11.84
C LYS A 163 15.18 0.16 10.52
N LEU A 164 14.32 1.11 10.21
CA LEU A 164 14.45 2.04 9.10
C LEU A 164 14.71 3.42 9.69
N HIS A 165 15.89 3.98 9.46
CA HIS A 165 16.24 5.33 9.87
C HIS A 165 16.33 6.22 8.64
N PHE A 166 15.57 7.31 8.61
CA PHE A 166 15.41 8.12 7.40
C PHE A 166 16.29 9.37 7.37
N GLY A 167 16.94 9.74 8.48
CA GLY A 167 17.73 10.97 8.60
C GLY A 167 16.91 12.26 8.43
N ARG A 168 15.57 12.17 8.48
CA ARG A 168 14.64 13.31 8.43
C ARG A 168 13.33 12.98 9.11
N MET A 169 12.64 14.03 9.55
CA MET A 169 11.34 13.92 10.21
C MET A 169 10.19 13.81 9.21
N PHE A 170 9.23 12.94 9.51
CA PHE A 170 7.93 12.80 8.86
C PHE A 170 6.83 12.98 9.89
N ASP A 171 5.64 13.39 9.45
CA ASP A 171 4.49 13.57 10.33
C ASP A 171 3.54 12.35 10.26
N TYR A 172 3.50 11.66 9.12
CA TYR A 172 2.62 10.52 8.88
C TYR A 172 3.21 9.51 7.87
N TRP A 173 2.55 8.35 7.79
CA TRP A 173 2.91 7.24 6.92
C TRP A 173 1.71 6.40 6.49
N ALA A 174 1.92 5.58 5.47
CA ALA A 174 1.02 4.53 5.00
C ALA A 174 1.87 3.37 4.46
N ILE A 175 1.39 2.13 4.61
CA ILE A 175 2.13 0.93 4.24
C ILE A 175 1.31 -0.01 3.36
N ASP A 176 2.00 -0.65 2.42
CA ASP A 176 1.51 -1.79 1.64
C ASP A 176 2.58 -2.89 1.63
N PRO A 177 2.50 -3.84 2.58
CA PRO A 177 3.44 -4.94 2.68
C PRO A 177 3.52 -5.80 1.41
N ALA A 178 2.42 -5.93 0.65
CA ALA A 178 2.39 -6.77 -0.55
C ALA A 178 3.27 -6.21 -1.68
N GLN A 179 3.49 -4.89 -1.68
CA GLN A 179 4.34 -4.20 -2.65
C GLN A 179 5.70 -3.80 -2.06
N ASP A 180 6.04 -4.24 -0.85
CA ASP A 180 7.22 -3.77 -0.09
C ASP A 180 7.25 -2.22 0.03
N LEU A 181 6.09 -1.58 0.20
CA LEU A 181 5.95 -0.13 0.04
C LEU A 181 5.66 0.60 1.35
N LEU A 182 6.49 1.58 1.69
CA LEU A 182 6.29 2.53 2.78
C LEU A 182 6.24 3.95 2.21
N VAL A 183 5.13 4.65 2.41
CA VAL A 183 4.96 6.05 1.99
C VAL A 183 4.95 6.94 3.22
N CYS A 184 5.91 7.86 3.34
CA CYS A 184 6.00 8.83 4.42
C CYS A 184 5.80 10.25 3.91
N TRP A 185 5.17 11.14 4.68
CA TRP A 185 5.03 12.55 4.31
C TRP A 185 5.11 13.50 5.50
N GLY A 186 5.46 14.75 5.20
CA GLY A 186 5.36 15.85 6.15
C GLY A 186 4.05 16.61 5.99
N GLY A 187 3.47 17.06 7.09
CA GLY A 187 2.29 17.92 7.17
C GLY A 187 2.59 19.39 6.83
N ARG A 188 3.88 19.79 6.75
CA ARG A 188 4.25 21.13 6.29
C ARG A 188 4.26 21.20 4.76
N GLN A 189 3.50 22.14 4.21
CA GLN A 189 3.63 22.58 2.83
C GLN A 189 5.06 23.06 2.56
N LEU A 190 5.64 22.59 1.47
CA LEU A 190 6.90 23.09 0.94
C LEU A 190 6.62 23.87 -0.34
N THR A 191 7.44 24.87 -0.64
CA THR A 191 7.41 25.53 -1.95
C THR A 191 7.96 24.57 -3.00
N HIS A 192 7.15 24.20 -3.98
CA HIS A 192 7.61 23.38 -5.10
C HIS A 192 8.67 24.17 -5.91
N PRO A 193 9.80 23.56 -6.33
CA PRO A 193 10.88 24.26 -7.04
C PRO A 193 10.40 25.02 -8.28
N ASP A 194 9.50 24.39 -9.03
CA ASP A 194 8.95 24.96 -10.26
C ASP A 194 7.70 25.84 -10.04
N ASP A 195 7.20 25.93 -8.81
CA ASP A 195 5.99 26.69 -8.54
C ASP A 195 6.31 28.11 -8.07
N SER A 196 6.46 29.00 -9.05
CA SER A 196 6.57 30.44 -8.83
C SER A 196 5.37 31.06 -8.10
N LEU A 197 4.20 30.38 -8.09
CA LEU A 197 3.00 30.89 -7.44
C LEU A 197 2.96 30.58 -5.94
N GLY A 198 3.94 29.83 -5.42
CA GLY A 198 4.01 29.48 -4.01
C GLY A 198 2.81 28.66 -3.53
N ARG A 199 2.14 27.91 -4.40
CA ARG A 199 1.14 26.93 -3.97
C ARG A 199 1.94 25.89 -3.21
N GLY A 200 1.74 25.82 -1.91
CA GLY A 200 2.49 24.84 -1.17
C GLY A 200 2.10 23.44 -1.64
N SER A 201 3.11 22.60 -1.74
CA SER A 201 2.97 21.21 -2.14
C SER A 201 3.39 20.31 -0.99
N PHE A 202 2.90 19.07 -1.02
CA PHE A 202 3.35 18.03 -0.10
C PHE A 202 4.40 17.16 -0.77
N ARG A 203 5.41 16.79 0.00
CA ARG A 203 6.48 15.90 -0.41
C ARG A 203 6.20 14.52 0.17
N LEU A 204 5.87 13.56 -0.69
CA LEU A 204 5.67 12.16 -0.33
C LEU A 204 6.95 11.40 -0.63
N SER A 205 7.48 10.67 0.33
CA SER A 205 8.67 9.85 0.18
C SER A 205 8.28 8.39 0.13
N VAL A 206 8.83 7.64 -0.80
CA VAL A 206 8.45 6.25 -1.05
C VAL A 206 9.67 5.37 -0.81
N PHE A 207 9.56 4.43 0.13
CA PHE A 207 10.63 3.57 0.62
C PHE A 207 10.25 2.09 0.50
N SER A 208 11.27 1.23 0.40
CA SER A 208 11.14 -0.21 0.61
C SER A 208 10.93 -0.49 2.11
N ILE A 209 9.92 -1.27 2.48
CA ILE A 209 9.74 -1.69 3.87
C ILE A 209 10.91 -2.57 4.32
N THR A 210 11.37 -3.47 3.45
CA THR A 210 12.40 -4.47 3.76
C THR A 210 13.76 -3.84 4.00
N HIS A 211 14.13 -2.81 3.23
CA HIS A 211 15.50 -2.27 3.25
C HIS A 211 15.58 -0.79 3.65
N GLY A 212 14.45 -0.07 3.68
CA GLY A 212 14.41 1.38 3.93
C GLY A 212 14.96 2.23 2.79
N ALA A 213 15.42 1.62 1.69
CA ALA A 213 15.93 2.34 0.54
C ALA A 213 14.79 3.07 -0.20
N PRO A 214 15.03 4.28 -0.74
CA PRO A 214 14.06 4.96 -1.59
C PRO A 214 13.72 4.12 -2.84
N VAL A 215 12.44 4.01 -3.17
CA VAL A 215 11.94 3.29 -4.36
C VAL A 215 12.01 4.16 -5.62
N LEU A 216 11.98 5.48 -5.46
CA LEU A 216 12.02 6.45 -6.56
C LEU A 216 13.40 7.10 -6.67
N ASP A 217 13.94 7.23 -7.89
CA ASP A 217 15.27 7.83 -8.16
C ASP A 217 15.38 9.28 -7.68
N HIS A 218 14.25 9.99 -7.68
CA HIS A 218 14.09 11.24 -6.97
C HIS A 218 13.26 10.89 -5.74
N GLU A 219 13.82 11.09 -4.55
CA GLU A 219 13.33 10.59 -3.25
C GLU A 219 11.86 10.92 -2.92
N PHE A 220 11.14 11.67 -3.77
CA PHE A 220 9.81 12.16 -3.49
C PHE A 220 8.90 12.37 -4.70
N LEU A 221 7.61 12.27 -4.42
CA LEU A 221 6.48 12.65 -5.24
C LEU A 221 5.88 13.96 -4.70
N TRP A 222 5.64 14.93 -5.57
CA TRP A 222 4.97 16.17 -5.22
C TRP A 222 3.47 16.06 -5.38
N LEU A 223 2.73 16.50 -4.36
CA LEU A 223 1.28 16.69 -4.43
C LEU A 223 0.94 18.16 -4.30
N THR A 224 0.32 18.72 -5.34
CA THR A 224 -0.09 20.13 -5.37
C THR A 224 -1.61 20.20 -5.45
N PRO A 225 -2.31 20.58 -4.37
CA PRO A 225 -3.76 20.77 -4.38
C PRO A 225 -4.20 21.77 -5.47
N SER A 226 -5.21 21.39 -6.25
CA SER A 226 -5.74 22.10 -7.42
C SER A 226 -6.54 23.35 -7.04
N GLY A 227 -5.89 24.34 -6.46
CA GLY A 227 -6.50 25.62 -6.10
C GLY A 227 -6.36 25.98 -4.63
N ALA A 228 -5.28 25.51 -4.00
CA ALA A 228 -4.65 26.31 -2.97
C ALA A 228 -4.27 27.66 -3.61
N GLY A 229 -5.06 28.70 -3.38
CA GLY A 229 -4.52 30.07 -3.45
C GLY A 229 -3.49 30.24 -2.32
N ASN A 230 -3.40 31.43 -1.72
CA ASN A 230 -2.56 31.63 -0.53
C ASN A 230 -3.07 30.88 0.73
N MET A 231 -4.03 29.97 0.61
CA MET A 231 -4.56 29.17 1.72
C MET A 231 -3.61 28.02 2.04
N ARG A 232 -3.23 27.90 3.32
CA ARG A 232 -2.43 26.79 3.80
C ARG A 232 -3.24 25.51 3.72
N SER A 233 -2.69 24.44 3.17
CA SER A 233 -3.34 23.12 3.18
C SER A 233 -2.60 22.19 4.13
N ARG A 234 -3.32 21.26 4.76
CA ARG A 234 -2.76 20.14 5.54
C ARG A 234 -3.11 18.84 4.84
N LEU A 235 -2.11 18.00 4.58
CA LEU A 235 -2.32 16.63 4.12
C LEU A 235 -2.72 15.80 5.34
N ILE A 236 -3.91 15.21 5.28
CA ILE A 236 -4.52 14.50 6.41
C ILE A 236 -4.19 13.02 6.34
N GLU A 237 -4.37 12.43 5.15
CA GLU A 237 -4.30 10.99 5.00
C GLU A 237 -3.78 10.62 3.62
N VAL A 238 -3.02 9.52 3.55
CA VAL A 238 -2.60 8.89 2.31
C VAL A 238 -2.93 7.40 2.41
N HIS A 239 -3.55 6.88 1.36
CA HIS A 239 -3.87 5.46 1.19
C HIS A 239 -3.14 4.90 -0.01
N ILE A 240 -2.71 3.64 0.08
CA ILE A 240 -2.10 2.91 -1.03
C ILE A 240 -3.16 1.99 -1.65
N MET A 241 -3.29 2.05 -2.98
CA MET A 241 -4.30 1.35 -3.77
C MET A 241 -3.65 0.76 -5.03
N GLY A 242 -2.84 -0.28 -4.88
CA GLY A 242 -2.04 -0.81 -5.98
C GLY A 242 -1.01 0.21 -6.45
N ASP A 243 -1.07 0.57 -7.73
CA ASP A 243 -0.18 1.58 -8.34
C ASP A 243 -0.61 3.03 -8.04
N LEU A 244 -1.73 3.22 -7.32
CA LEU A 244 -2.27 4.53 -6.99
C LEU A 244 -2.06 4.87 -5.51
N LEU A 245 -1.77 6.14 -5.25
CA LEU A 245 -1.82 6.76 -3.94
C LEU A 245 -3.03 7.69 -3.88
N GLY A 246 -3.93 7.45 -2.93
CA GLY A 246 -5.03 8.36 -2.62
C GLY A 246 -4.63 9.30 -1.50
N ALA A 247 -4.55 10.59 -1.76
CA ALA A 247 -4.10 11.60 -0.80
C ALA A 247 -5.21 12.62 -0.52
N MET A 248 -5.58 12.81 0.74
CA MET A 248 -6.61 13.75 1.16
C MET A 248 -6.00 14.98 1.84
N ALA A 249 -6.17 16.15 1.23
CA ALA A 249 -5.75 17.42 1.79
C ALA A 249 -6.95 18.30 2.18
N ILE A 250 -6.82 19.04 3.27
CA ILE A 250 -7.82 19.99 3.76
C ILE A 250 -7.21 21.39 3.80
N SER A 251 -7.91 22.39 3.27
CA SER A 251 -7.47 23.78 3.32
C SER A 251 -7.69 24.40 4.71
N SER A 252 -6.92 25.43 5.02
CA SER A 252 -7.06 26.24 6.24
C SER A 252 -8.50 26.75 6.36
N GLY A 253 -9.14 26.48 7.50
CA GLY A 253 -10.55 26.78 7.75
C GLY A 253 -11.51 25.62 7.45
N GLY A 254 -11.03 24.47 6.96
CA GLY A 254 -11.85 23.26 6.76
C GLY A 254 -12.91 23.40 5.67
N THR A 255 -12.87 24.46 4.88
CA THR A 255 -13.89 24.80 3.88
C THR A 255 -13.76 24.02 2.59
N ARG A 256 -12.56 23.49 2.31
CA ARG A 256 -12.26 22.71 1.12
C ARG A 256 -11.52 21.43 1.49
N VAL A 257 -12.04 20.33 0.98
CA VAL A 257 -11.40 19.02 1.00
C VAL A 257 -11.06 18.65 -0.43
N GLU A 258 -9.83 18.19 -0.65
CA GLU A 258 -9.37 17.71 -1.93
C GLU A 258 -8.80 16.31 -1.79
N VAL A 259 -9.24 15.41 -2.66
CA VAL A 259 -8.75 14.03 -2.77
C VAL A 259 -8.01 13.92 -4.10
N MET A 260 -6.73 13.59 -4.05
CA MET A 260 -5.87 13.40 -5.21
C MET A 260 -5.58 11.91 -5.37
N LEU A 261 -5.71 11.39 -6.59
CA LEU A 261 -5.24 10.06 -6.96
C LEU A 261 -3.98 10.21 -7.77
N VAL A 262 -2.89 9.60 -7.33
CA VAL A 262 -1.57 9.73 -7.96
C VAL A 262 -1.01 8.37 -8.31
N ASP A 263 -0.70 8.20 -9.59
CA ASP A 263 0.05 7.04 -10.09
C ASP A 263 1.51 7.25 -9.70
N TRP A 264 1.97 6.57 -8.65
CA TRP A 264 3.27 6.80 -8.05
C TRP A 264 4.41 6.26 -8.91
N LYS A 265 4.14 5.20 -9.69
CA LYS A 265 5.09 4.64 -10.66
C LYS A 265 5.30 5.59 -11.83
N ARG A 266 4.21 6.17 -12.36
CA ARG A 266 4.26 7.14 -13.47
C ARG A 266 4.45 8.59 -13.02
N ARG A 267 4.53 8.84 -11.71
CA ARG A 267 4.76 10.15 -11.08
C ARG A 267 3.77 11.23 -11.58
N ARG A 268 2.49 10.88 -11.69
CA ARG A 268 1.47 11.82 -12.20
C ARG A 268 0.14 11.71 -11.46
N THR A 269 -0.50 12.86 -11.22
CA THR A 269 -1.88 12.90 -10.74
C THR A 269 -2.81 12.39 -11.84
N VAL A 270 -3.58 11.35 -11.52
CA VAL A 270 -4.55 10.72 -12.43
C VAL A 270 -5.91 11.39 -12.28
N ALA A 271 -6.28 11.76 -11.07
CA ALA A 271 -7.53 12.46 -10.79
C ALA A 271 -7.39 13.36 -9.56
N ALA A 272 -8.20 14.41 -9.51
CA ALA A 272 -8.37 15.24 -8.33
C ALA A 272 -9.86 15.54 -8.16
N LEU A 273 -10.41 15.23 -6.99
CA LEU A 273 -11.78 15.54 -6.60
C LEU A 273 -11.74 16.63 -5.53
N HIS A 274 -12.58 17.66 -5.69
CA HIS A 274 -12.68 18.74 -4.73
C HIS A 274 -14.13 18.88 -4.26
N SER A 275 -14.31 19.12 -2.97
CA SER A 275 -15.59 19.52 -2.39
C SER A 275 -15.54 20.99 -2.04
N PHE A 276 -16.51 21.77 -2.53
CA PHE A 276 -16.75 23.13 -2.11
C PHE A 276 -18.00 23.16 -1.23
N ARG A 277 -17.86 23.62 0.02
CA ARG A 277 -19.03 24.15 0.73
C ARG A 277 -19.31 25.54 0.21
N THR A 278 -20.35 25.69 -0.60
CA THR A 278 -20.97 27.00 -0.84
C THR A 278 -21.60 27.43 0.47
N VAL A 279 -20.89 28.28 1.22
CA VAL A 279 -21.50 28.97 2.35
C VAL A 279 -22.53 29.91 1.73
N ALA A 280 -23.81 29.59 1.87
CA ALA A 280 -24.88 30.50 1.46
C ALA A 280 -24.69 31.79 2.26
N SER A 281 -24.38 32.88 1.57
CA SER A 281 -24.28 34.20 2.17
C SER A 281 -25.66 34.60 2.71
N SER A 282 -25.83 34.54 4.03
CA SER A 282 -26.97 35.09 4.76
C SER A 282 -26.77 36.56 5.05
#